data_AF-A0A8C3IPD2-F1
#
_entry.id   AF-A0A8C3IPD2-F1
#
_cell.length_a   1.000
_cell.length_b   1.000
_cell.length_c   1.000
_cell.angle_alpha   90.00
_cell.angle_beta   90.00
_cell.angle_gamma   90.00
#
_symmetry.space_group_name_H-M   'P 1'
#
loop_
_entity.id
_entity.type
_entity.pdbx_description
1 polymer ?
#
loop_
_entity_poly.entity_id
_entity_poly.type
_entity_poly.pdbx_seq_one_letter_code
_entity_poly.pdbx_strand_id
1 'polypeptide(L)'
;LKSNRETKTPRKPVLKKSSNTSLKDPVGVYCRVRPLSVQDQECCIEVISETTIQIHPPDGYRIFRNGEYRETQYTFKEVFGTLVTQKALFDVVARPLVEDLIRGKNGMQLFCI
;
A
#
# COMPACT_ATOMS: atom_id res chain seq x y z
N LEU A 1 12.12 -44.92 59.73
CA LEU A 1 12.63 -43.60 59.29
C LEU A 1 13.08 -43.68 57.83
N LYS A 2 12.21 -43.34 56.87
CA LYS A 2 12.62 -43.11 55.47
C LYS A 2 11.85 -41.89 54.94
N SER A 3 12.62 -40.90 54.54
CA SER A 3 12.24 -39.53 54.16
C SER A 3 11.75 -39.50 52.71
N ASN A 4 10.54 -38.97 52.48
CA ASN A 4 10.06 -38.65 51.14
C ASN A 4 10.16 -37.12 50.94
N ARG A 5 11.17 -36.65 50.20
CA ARG A 5 11.32 -35.23 49.82
C ARG A 5 10.86 -35.09 48.38
N GLU A 6 9.63 -34.60 48.20
CA GLU A 6 9.16 -34.13 46.90
C GLU A 6 9.93 -32.86 46.51
N THR A 7 10.76 -32.97 45.47
CA THR A 7 11.41 -31.84 44.82
C THR A 7 10.41 -31.08 43.96
N LYS A 8 9.88 -29.95 44.48
CA LYS A 8 9.08 -29.00 43.70
C LYS A 8 10.01 -28.17 42.79
N THR A 9 9.84 -28.31 41.48
CA THR A 9 10.55 -27.48 40.49
C THR A 9 10.05 -26.03 40.51
N PRO A 10 10.94 -25.02 40.43
CA PRO A 10 10.53 -23.61 40.36
C PRO A 10 9.70 -23.33 39.11
N ARG A 11 8.50 -22.76 39.28
CA ARG A 11 7.67 -22.30 38.16
C ARG A 11 8.41 -21.20 37.41
N LYS A 12 8.63 -21.39 36.10
CA LYS A 12 9.12 -20.34 35.19
C LYS A 12 8.26 -19.08 35.36
N PRO A 13 8.86 -17.88 35.47
CA PRO A 13 8.08 -16.65 35.46
C PRO A 13 7.30 -16.59 34.14
N VAL A 14 5.99 -16.41 34.25
CA VAL A 14 5.11 -16.17 33.11
C VAL A 14 5.64 -14.91 32.43
N LEU A 15 6.21 -15.04 31.23
CA LEU A 15 6.48 -13.89 30.38
C LEU A 15 5.16 -13.13 30.25
N LYS A 16 5.07 -11.95 30.88
CA LYS A 16 4.05 -10.97 30.53
C LYS A 16 4.21 -10.76 29.03
N LYS A 17 3.22 -11.21 28.24
CA LYS A 17 3.10 -10.78 26.85
C LYS A 17 3.02 -9.26 26.92
N SER A 18 4.11 -8.58 26.57
CA SER A 18 4.05 -7.17 26.26
C SER A 18 2.97 -7.06 25.19
N SER A 19 1.88 -6.38 25.50
CA SER A 19 0.98 -5.90 24.48
C SER A 19 1.83 -5.02 23.58
N ASN A 20 2.36 -5.58 22.49
CA ASN A 20 2.90 -4.82 21.38
C ASN A 20 1.72 -4.10 20.73
N THR A 21 1.24 -3.05 21.40
CA THR A 21 0.56 -1.92 20.78
C THR A 21 1.63 -1.04 20.14
N SER A 22 2.52 -1.64 19.33
CA SER A 22 3.24 -0.85 18.35
C SER A 22 2.15 -0.35 17.41
N LEU A 23 1.85 0.94 17.50
CA LEU A 23 1.07 1.65 16.49
C LEU A 23 1.78 1.39 15.17
N LYS A 24 1.26 0.45 14.36
CA LYS A 24 1.79 0.23 13.02
C LYS A 24 1.41 1.46 12.23
N ASP A 25 2.40 2.29 11.88
CA ASP A 25 2.16 3.43 11.03
C ASP A 25 1.53 2.94 9.71
N PRO A 26 0.34 3.43 9.35
CA PRO A 26 -0.36 2.94 8.16
C PRO A 26 0.38 3.38 6.89
N VAL A 27 0.62 2.43 5.99
CA VAL A 27 1.25 2.70 4.69
C VAL A 27 0.23 3.34 3.76
N GLY A 28 0.50 4.56 3.30
CA GLY A 28 -0.28 5.22 2.26
C GLY A 28 0.19 4.81 0.86
N VAL A 29 -0.68 4.18 0.07
CA VAL A 29 -0.40 3.80 -1.32
C VAL A 29 -1.19 4.71 -2.24
N TYR A 30 -0.49 5.38 -3.15
CA TYR A 30 -1.05 6.36 -4.08
C TYR A 30 -0.70 5.97 -5.51
N CYS A 31 -1.59 6.27 -6.47
CA CYS A 31 -1.34 6.03 -7.89
C CYS A 31 -1.26 7.36 -8.62
N ARG A 32 -0.31 7.54 -9.56
CA ARG A 32 -0.29 8.67 -10.49
C ARG A 32 -0.26 8.15 -11.91
N VAL A 33 -1.26 8.52 -12.70
CA VAL A 33 -1.32 8.19 -14.12
C VAL A 33 -0.46 9.19 -14.89
N ARG A 34 0.52 8.66 -15.63
CA ARG A 34 1.35 9.46 -16.53
C ARG A 34 0.62 9.68 -17.86
N PRO A 35 0.56 10.92 -18.39
CA PRO A 35 0.04 11.15 -19.73
C PRO A 35 0.81 10.34 -20.78
N LEU A 36 0.10 9.82 -21.77
CA LEU A 36 0.72 9.19 -22.94
C LEU A 36 1.44 10.27 -23.77
N SER A 37 2.60 9.92 -24.32
CA SER A 37 3.40 10.84 -25.13
C SER A 37 2.88 11.01 -26.57
N VAL A 38 2.02 10.09 -27.02
CA VAL A 38 1.48 10.04 -28.38
C VAL A 38 -0.05 10.03 -28.29
N GLN A 39 -0.72 10.83 -29.13
CA GLN A 39 -2.17 11.05 -29.08
C GLN A 39 -2.99 9.80 -29.45
N ASP A 40 -2.47 8.93 -30.33
CA ASP A 40 -3.15 7.71 -30.79
C ASP A 40 -2.69 6.45 -30.06
N GLN A 41 -1.97 6.59 -28.95
CA GLN A 41 -1.58 5.44 -28.15
C GLN A 41 -2.78 4.96 -27.32
N GLU A 42 -3.07 3.67 -27.40
CA GLU A 42 -4.13 3.06 -26.60
C GLU A 42 -3.85 3.22 -25.11
N CYS A 43 -4.86 3.69 -24.36
CA CYS A 43 -4.76 3.89 -22.92
C CYS A 43 -5.31 2.67 -22.19
N CYS A 44 -4.41 1.82 -21.69
CA CYS A 44 -4.80 0.63 -20.93
C CYS A 44 -5.26 0.93 -19.49
N ILE A 45 -5.26 2.20 -19.05
CA ILE A 45 -5.65 2.61 -17.71
C ILE A 45 -6.72 3.70 -17.80
N GLU A 46 -7.83 3.52 -17.10
CA GLU A 46 -8.88 4.51 -16.93
C GLU A 46 -9.02 4.88 -15.45
N VAL A 47 -9.14 6.17 -15.14
CA VAL A 47 -9.42 6.64 -13.79
C VAL A 47 -10.94 6.71 -13.62
N ILE A 48 -11.51 5.80 -12.83
CA ILE A 48 -12.97 5.75 -12.62
C ILE A 48 -13.41 6.51 -11.37
N SER A 49 -12.51 6.74 -10.41
CA SER A 49 -12.75 7.57 -9.21
C SER A 49 -11.45 8.13 -8.64
N GLU A 50 -11.56 9.02 -7.63
CA GLU A 50 -10.41 9.55 -6.88
C GLU A 50 -9.59 8.48 -6.15
N THR A 51 -10.12 7.26 -6.00
CA THR A 51 -9.45 6.17 -5.29
C THR A 51 -9.29 4.91 -6.14
N THR A 52 -9.87 4.85 -7.34
CA THR A 52 -9.92 3.62 -8.13
C THR A 52 -9.52 3.86 -9.59
N ILE A 53 -8.62 3.01 -10.08
CA ILE A 53 -8.32 2.87 -11.51
C ILE A 53 -8.88 1.55 -12.03
N GLN A 54 -9.12 1.52 -13.32
CA GLN A 54 -9.50 0.35 -14.08
C GLN A 54 -8.46 0.09 -15.17
N ILE A 55 -8.07 -1.16 -15.34
CA ILE A 55 -7.14 -1.59 -16.38
C ILE A 55 -7.92 -2.35 -17.45
N HIS A 56 -7.76 -1.88 -18.69
CA HIS A 56 -8.37 -2.44 -19.88
C HIS A 56 -7.37 -3.32 -20.65
N PRO A 57 -7.80 -4.46 -21.18
CA PRO A 57 -6.99 -5.23 -22.11
C PRO A 57 -6.83 -4.45 -23.43
N PRO A 58 -5.69 -4.61 -24.13
CA PRO A 58 -5.51 -3.98 -25.43
C PRO A 58 -6.48 -4.55 -26.49
N ASP A 59 -6.88 -3.70 -27.42
CA ASP A 59 -7.80 -4.02 -28.50
C ASP A 59 -7.28 -5.20 -29.34
N GLY A 60 -8.15 -6.19 -29.57
CA GLY A 60 -7.82 -7.41 -30.32
C GLY A 60 -7.36 -8.59 -29.46
N TYR A 61 -7.20 -8.42 -28.14
CA TYR A 61 -6.90 -9.52 -27.21
C TYR A 61 -8.16 -10.36 -26.91
N ARG A 62 -8.54 -11.25 -27.83
CA ARG A 62 -9.68 -12.18 -27.68
C ARG A 62 -9.20 -13.57 -27.25
N ILE A 63 -9.19 -13.86 -25.95
CA ILE A 63 -8.98 -15.24 -25.49
C ILE A 63 -10.31 -16.00 -25.58
N PHE A 64 -10.52 -16.71 -26.69
CA PHE A 64 -11.54 -17.76 -26.76
C PHE A 64 -10.96 -19.08 -26.28
N ARG A 65 -11.33 -19.49 -25.06
CA ARG A 65 -11.75 -20.89 -24.83
C ARG A 65 -12.47 -21.17 -23.52
N ASN A 66 -12.51 -20.28 -22.52
CA ASN A 66 -13.42 -20.33 -21.34
C ASN A 66 -13.16 -19.22 -20.29
N GLY A 67 -12.45 -18.12 -20.61
CA GLY A 67 -12.04 -17.11 -19.62
C GLY A 67 -12.33 -15.69 -20.08
N GLU A 68 -13.42 -15.11 -19.59
CA GLU A 68 -13.74 -13.69 -19.71
C GLU A 68 -12.66 -12.89 -18.94
N TYR A 69 -11.84 -12.12 -19.65
CA TYR A 69 -10.93 -11.18 -18.98
C TYR A 69 -11.78 -10.00 -18.50
N ARG A 70 -12.12 -10.01 -17.22
CA ARG A 70 -12.83 -8.91 -16.58
C ARG A 70 -11.86 -7.74 -16.40
N GLU A 71 -12.31 -6.56 -16.78
CA GLU A 71 -11.66 -5.29 -16.45
C GLU A 71 -11.22 -5.32 -14.98
N THR A 72 -9.93 -5.08 -14.73
CA THR A 72 -9.37 -5.22 -13.39
C THR A 72 -9.30 -3.86 -12.72
N GLN A 73 -9.89 -3.74 -11.54
CA GLN A 73 -9.88 -2.51 -10.76
C GLN A 73 -8.90 -2.60 -9.59
N TYR A 74 -8.22 -1.48 -9.33
CA TYR A 74 -7.31 -1.33 -8.19
C TYR A 74 -7.68 -0.10 -7.38
N THR A 75 -7.73 -0.26 -6.06
CA THR A 75 -8.04 0.81 -5.13
C THR A 75 -6.80 1.29 -4.40
N PHE A 76 -6.63 2.60 -4.37
CA PHE A 76 -5.55 3.34 -3.74
C PHE A 76 -6.13 4.28 -2.69
N LYS A 77 -5.23 4.86 -1.88
CA LYS A 77 -5.62 5.95 -0.97
C LYS A 77 -6.06 7.19 -1.76
N GLU A 78 -5.38 7.47 -2.87
CA GLU A 78 -5.74 8.51 -3.83
C GLU A 78 -5.11 8.19 -5.20
N VAL A 79 -5.81 8.57 -6.27
CA VAL A 79 -5.40 8.42 -7.66
C VAL A 79 -5.28 9.80 -8.28
N PHE A 80 -4.08 10.13 -8.74
CA PHE A 80 -3.75 11.36 -9.42
C PHE A 80 -3.80 11.15 -10.93
N GLY A 81 -4.74 11.83 -11.61
CA GLY A 81 -4.86 11.79 -13.06
C GLY A 81 -3.71 12.50 -13.80
N THR A 82 -3.81 12.50 -15.13
CA THR A 82 -2.76 13.03 -16.03
C THR A 82 -2.51 14.53 -15.90
N LEU A 83 -3.49 15.29 -15.42
CA LEU A 83 -3.43 16.75 -15.32
C LEU A 83 -2.83 17.26 -14.00
N VAL A 84 -2.50 16.37 -13.07
CA VAL A 84 -2.00 16.75 -11.73
C VAL A 84 -0.56 17.26 -11.82
N THR A 85 -0.35 18.46 -11.28
CA THR A 85 0.97 19.09 -11.19
C THR A 85 1.86 18.41 -10.15
N GLN A 86 3.18 18.50 -10.34
CA GLN A 86 4.14 17.97 -9.37
C GLN A 86 3.98 18.61 -7.98
N LYS A 87 3.63 19.90 -7.94
CA LYS A 87 3.40 20.62 -6.67
C LYS A 87 2.20 20.06 -5.92
N ALA A 88 1.07 19.87 -6.60
CA ALA A 88 -0.12 19.31 -6.00
C ALA A 88 0.14 17.89 -5.44
N LEU A 89 0.86 17.06 -6.21
CA LEU A 89 1.28 15.73 -5.76
C LEU A 89 2.19 15.80 -4.51
N PHE A 90 3.14 16.73 -4.49
CA PHE A 90 4.05 16.93 -3.36
C PHE A 90 3.29 17.32 -2.08
N ASP A 91 2.36 18.27 -2.19
CA ASP A 91 1.60 18.81 -1.05
C ASP A 91 0.77 17.74 -0.33
N VAL A 92 0.35 16.69 -1.06
CA VAL A 92 -0.42 15.57 -0.54
C VAL A 92 0.47 14.42 -0.05
N VAL A 93 1.42 13.97 -0.86
CA VAL A 93 2.14 12.72 -0.59
C VAL A 93 3.43 12.94 0.21
N ALA A 94 4.20 13.97 -0.12
CA ALA A 94 5.56 14.17 0.41
C ALA A 94 5.60 15.20 1.55
N ARG A 95 4.78 16.25 1.51
CA ARG A 95 4.74 17.29 2.55
C ARG A 95 4.52 16.72 3.96
N PRO A 96 3.59 15.77 4.21
CA PRO A 96 3.43 15.18 5.53
C PRO A 96 4.69 14.46 6.02
N LEU A 97 5.43 13.80 5.12
CA LEU A 97 6.69 13.12 5.45
C LEU A 97 7.79 14.12 5.84
N VAL A 98 7.83 15.28 5.19
CA VAL A 98 8.76 16.37 5.55
C VAL A 98 8.39 16.96 6.91
N GLU A 99 7.10 17.18 7.18
CA GLU A 99 6.64 17.67 8.48
C GLU A 99 6.95 16.67 9.60
N ASP A 100 6.77 15.38 9.35
CA ASP A 100 7.10 14.31 10.29
C ASP A 100 8.61 14.24 10.54
N LEU A 101 9.44 14.42 9.51
CA LEU A 101 10.90 14.52 9.65
C LEU A 101 11.31 15.68 10.55
N ILE A 102 10.70 16.87 10.38
CA ILE A 102 10.97 18.04 11.24
C ILE A 102 10.58 17.76 12.69
N ARG A 103 9.54 16.94 12.92
CA ARG A 103 9.10 16.51 14.27
C ARG A 103 9.92 15.35 14.83
N GLY A 104 10.97 14.89 14.12
CA GLY A 104 11.86 13.82 14.56
C GLY A 104 11.32 12.41 14.32
N LYS A 105 10.32 12.23 13.44
CA LYS A 105 9.83 10.91 13.02
C LYS A 105 10.53 10.48 11.73
N ASN A 106 10.65 9.16 11.56
CA ASN A 106 11.16 8.59 10.32
C ASN A 106 10.03 8.46 9.29
N GLY A 107 10.32 8.82 8.04
CA GLY A 107 9.42 8.62 6.91
C GLY A 107 10.19 7.99 5.75
N MET A 108 9.55 7.07 5.02
CA MET A 108 10.10 6.47 3.81
C MET A 108 9.06 6.59 2.70
N GLN A 109 9.49 7.08 1.54
CA GLN A 109 8.68 7.14 0.33
C GLN A 109 9.35 6.30 -0.75
N LEU A 110 8.65 5.26 -1.22
CA LEU A 110 9.08 4.46 -2.36
C LEU A 110 8.32 4.95 -3.60
N PHE A 111 9.06 5.21 -4.67
CA PHE A 111 8.49 5.48 -5.98
C PHE A 111 8.76 4.26 -6.88
N CYS A 112 7.69 3.62 -7.33
CA CYS A 112 7.75 2.63 -8.39
C CYS A 112 7.48 3.34 -9.71
N ILE A 113 8.36 3.14 -10.69
CA ILE A 113 8.27 3.67 -12.06
C ILE A 113 7.83 2.56 -13.00
#